data_AF-A0A1S3MW26-F1
#
_entry.id   AF-A0A1S3MW26-F1
#
_cell.length_a   1.000
_cell.length_b   1.000
_cell.length_c   1.000
_cell.angle_alpha   90.00
_cell.angle_beta   90.00
_cell.angle_gamma   90.00
#
_symmetry.space_group_name_H-M   'P 1'
#
loop_
_entity.id
_entity.type
_entity.pdbx_description
1 polymer ?
#
loop_
_entity_poly.entity_id
_entity_poly.type
_entity_poly.pdbx_seq_one_letter_code
_entity_poly.pdbx_strand_id
1 'polypeptide(L)'
;RELVGNSENLCNIDQTWQYPHPICQRVWCPPPQEVNQGYLVAVQRTEYDVGDAIYYLCKKNHLLDGPNRVTCQPNGTWSAVPYCRARCPIPAERSRVLIGGLKRWPYDVTDSVVPHGESVTFYCKHSRKQCSFPYTQTCFDGRLNPPFCYQEPTWLQYKLFPHRLVSEIEACSLVDLD
;
A
#
# COMPACT_ATOMS: atom_id res chain seq x y z
N ARG A 1 25.80 -20.23 -0.69
CA ARG A 1 26.20 -21.65 -0.73
C ARG A 1 25.68 -22.28 0.55
N GLU A 2 25.17 -23.50 0.46
CA GLU A 2 24.65 -24.28 1.59
C GLU A 2 25.59 -25.48 1.81
N LEU A 3 25.92 -25.76 3.08
CA LEU A 3 26.77 -26.90 3.44
C LEU A 3 25.88 -28.13 3.61
N VAL A 4 26.09 -29.14 2.78
CA VAL A 4 25.42 -30.44 2.85
C VAL A 4 26.40 -31.45 3.42
N GLY A 5 26.11 -31.97 4.61
CA GLY A 5 26.99 -32.86 5.38
C GLY A 5 27.36 -32.25 6.74
N ASN A 6 28.42 -32.76 7.37
CA ASN A 6 28.87 -32.27 8.67
C ASN A 6 29.82 -31.08 8.51
N SER A 7 29.56 -29.99 9.24
CA SER A 7 30.44 -28.80 9.27
C SER A 7 31.73 -29.05 10.04
N GLU A 8 31.78 -30.12 10.82
CA GLU A 8 32.89 -30.51 11.67
C GLU A 8 33.19 -32.00 11.48
N ASN A 9 34.44 -32.39 11.68
CA ASN A 9 34.88 -33.76 11.49
C ASN A 9 35.89 -34.16 12.55
N LEU A 10 35.97 -35.46 12.82
CA LEU A 10 36.87 -36.03 13.81
C LEU A 10 37.80 -37.04 13.12
N CYS A 11 39.09 -36.96 13.44
CA CYS A 11 40.07 -37.94 13.00
C CYS A 11 40.02 -39.14 13.95
N ASN A 12 39.76 -40.31 13.40
CA ASN A 12 39.76 -41.57 14.13
C ASN A 12 41.20 -42.08 14.33
N ILE A 13 41.36 -43.07 15.21
CA ILE A 13 42.65 -43.71 15.52
C ILE A 13 43.21 -44.48 14.31
N ASP A 14 42.33 -44.97 13.44
CA ASP A 14 42.69 -45.61 12.16
C ASP A 14 43.09 -44.60 11.06
N GLN A 15 43.27 -43.33 11.43
CA GLN A 15 43.66 -42.23 10.54
C GLN A 15 42.60 -41.92 9.47
N THR A 16 41.35 -42.35 9.66
CA THR A 16 40.23 -41.99 8.79
C THR A 16 39.40 -40.85 9.40
N TRP A 17 38.67 -40.14 8.54
CA TRP A 17 37.68 -39.18 8.99
C TRP A 17 36.38 -39.88 9.36
N GLN A 18 35.78 -39.50 10.50
CA GLN A 18 34.52 -40.07 10.96
C GLN A 18 33.37 -39.83 9.97
N TYR A 19 33.35 -38.66 9.34
CA TYR A 19 32.32 -38.28 8.37
C TYR A 19 32.93 -38.04 6.98
N PRO A 20 32.16 -38.25 5.89
CA PRO A 20 32.56 -37.80 4.56
C PRO A 20 32.77 -36.28 4.51
N HIS A 21 33.59 -35.81 3.57
CA HIS A 21 33.78 -34.38 3.35
C HIS A 21 32.45 -33.70 2.95
N PRO A 22 32.11 -32.55 3.54
CA PRO A 22 30.89 -31.84 3.21
C PRO A 22 30.95 -31.24 1.81
N ILE A 23 29.78 -31.07 1.20
CA ILE A 23 29.62 -30.46 -0.12
C ILE A 23 29.01 -29.07 0.04
N CYS A 24 29.65 -28.05 -0.52
CA CYS A 24 29.11 -26.70 -0.58
C CYS A 24 28.26 -26.53 -1.84
N GLN A 25 26.96 -26.77 -1.73
CA GLN A 25 26.03 -26.61 -2.84
C GLN A 25 25.77 -25.13 -3.12
N ARG A 26 25.70 -24.75 -4.41
CA ARG A 26 25.28 -23.40 -4.81
C ARG A 26 23.81 -23.23 -4.45
N VAL A 27 23.45 -22.04 -3.94
CA VAL A 27 22.07 -21.65 -3.69
C VAL A 27 21.77 -20.49 -4.64
N TRP A 28 20.61 -20.52 -5.27
CA TRP A 28 20.15 -19.48 -6.17
C TRP A 28 18.65 -19.30 -6.02
N CYS A 29 18.14 -18.16 -6.44
CA CYS A 29 16.72 -17.89 -6.54
C CYS A 29 16.22 -18.17 -7.96
N PRO A 30 14.98 -18.67 -8.11
CA PRO A 30 14.35 -18.82 -9.43
C PRO A 30 14.05 -17.45 -10.04
N PRO A 31 13.66 -17.39 -11.33
CA PRO A 31 13.14 -16.17 -11.93
C PRO A 31 12.03 -15.56 -11.06
N PRO A 32 12.13 -14.26 -10.72
CA PRO A 32 11.17 -13.62 -9.84
C PRO A 32 9.79 -13.53 -10.48
N GLN A 33 8.75 -13.59 -9.65
CA GLN A 33 7.37 -13.53 -10.11
C GLN A 33 7.00 -12.12 -10.58
N GLU A 34 6.12 -12.03 -11.58
CA GLU A 34 5.52 -10.75 -11.95
C GLU A 34 4.52 -10.30 -10.88
N VAL A 35 4.44 -8.99 -10.67
CA VAL A 35 3.46 -8.37 -9.76
C VAL A 35 2.32 -7.80 -10.60
N ASN A 36 1.07 -8.08 -10.22
CA ASN A 36 -0.10 -7.52 -10.89
C ASN A 36 -0.04 -5.99 -10.84
N GLN A 37 -0.35 -5.33 -11.97
CA GLN A 37 -0.23 -3.89 -12.14
C GLN A 37 1.18 -3.34 -11.86
N GLY A 38 2.20 -4.20 -11.93
CA GLY A 38 3.60 -3.85 -11.78
C GLY A 38 4.43 -4.19 -13.01
N TYR A 39 5.71 -3.80 -12.93
CA TYR A 39 6.78 -4.13 -13.84
C TYR A 39 7.94 -4.67 -13.01
N LEU A 40 8.47 -5.81 -13.43
CA LEU A 40 9.73 -6.35 -12.94
C LEU A 40 10.87 -5.66 -13.68
N VAL A 41 11.79 -5.06 -12.93
CA VAL A 41 13.02 -4.44 -13.44
C VAL A 41 14.20 -5.30 -12.98
N ALA A 42 14.57 -6.25 -13.83
CA ALA A 42 15.66 -7.17 -13.61
C ALA A 42 16.32 -7.56 -14.94
N VAL A 43 17.60 -7.94 -14.89
CA VAL A 43 18.23 -8.67 -16.00
C VAL A 43 17.61 -10.06 -16.04
N GLN A 44 17.02 -10.46 -17.18
CA GLN A 44 16.43 -11.79 -17.33
C GLN A 44 17.52 -12.86 -17.23
N ARG A 45 17.35 -13.76 -16.26
CA ARG A 45 18.22 -14.90 -16.01
C ARG A 45 17.37 -16.09 -15.58
N THR A 46 17.89 -17.30 -15.76
CA THR A 46 17.27 -18.52 -15.25
C THR A 46 17.59 -18.76 -13.78
N GLU A 47 18.67 -18.15 -13.27
CA GLU A 47 19.16 -18.29 -11.90
C GLU A 47 19.74 -16.95 -11.40
N TYR A 48 19.48 -16.61 -10.13
CA TYR A 48 20.01 -15.42 -9.47
C TYR A 48 20.81 -15.83 -8.23
N ASP A 49 22.02 -15.29 -8.09
CA ASP A 49 22.88 -15.64 -6.95
C ASP A 49 22.40 -14.97 -5.66
N VAL A 50 22.73 -15.57 -4.52
CA VAL A 50 22.44 -14.96 -3.21
C VAL A 50 23.06 -13.56 -3.13
N GLY A 51 22.24 -12.56 -2.80
CA GLY A 51 22.62 -11.16 -2.80
C GLY A 51 22.27 -10.38 -4.07
N ASP A 52 21.92 -11.05 -5.18
CA ASP A 52 21.36 -10.39 -6.36
C ASP A 52 20.09 -9.62 -5.98
N ALA A 53 19.97 -8.41 -6.51
CA ALA A 53 18.85 -7.52 -6.24
C ALA A 53 18.10 -7.18 -7.52
N ILE A 54 16.77 -7.15 -7.40
CA ILE A 54 15.83 -6.79 -8.45
C ILE A 54 14.90 -5.70 -7.93
N TYR A 55 14.23 -5.01 -8.85
CA TYR A 55 13.33 -3.92 -8.50
C TYR A 55 11.94 -4.13 -9.09
N TYR A 56 10.92 -3.62 -8.38
CA TYR A 56 9.56 -3.54 -8.89
C TYR A 56 9.10 -2.09 -9.01
N LEU A 57 8.40 -1.80 -10.09
CA LEU A 57 7.75 -0.52 -10.33
C LEU A 57 6.26 -0.75 -10.57
N CYS A 58 5.41 0.18 -10.15
CA CYS A 58 3.98 0.08 -10.40
C CYS A 58 3.59 0.81 -11.69
N LYS A 59 2.57 0.28 -12.37
CA LYS A 59 1.91 0.92 -13.52
C LYS A 59 1.28 2.25 -13.09
N LYS A 60 0.89 3.05 -14.08
CA LYS A 60 0.14 4.30 -13.87
C LYS A 60 -1.06 4.04 -12.94
N ASN A 61 -1.36 5.00 -12.07
CA ASN A 61 -2.45 4.98 -11.09
C ASN A 61 -2.33 3.91 -9.99
N HIS A 62 -1.16 3.29 -9.82
CA HIS A 62 -0.88 2.38 -8.71
C HIS A 62 0.28 2.91 -7.88
N LEU A 63 0.30 2.56 -6.60
CA LEU A 63 1.35 2.87 -5.65
C LEU A 63 1.98 1.58 -5.15
N LEU A 64 3.29 1.59 -4.96
CA LEU A 64 4.02 0.46 -4.40
C LEU A 64 3.72 0.34 -2.90
N ASP A 65 3.20 -0.81 -2.50
CA ASP A 65 2.90 -1.21 -1.13
C ASP A 65 3.88 -2.33 -0.74
N GLY A 66 4.96 -1.92 -0.06
CA GLY A 66 6.09 -2.79 0.30
C GLY A 66 7.43 -2.32 -0.27
N PRO A 67 8.48 -3.16 -0.20
CA PRO A 67 9.82 -2.79 -0.62
C PRO A 67 9.95 -2.76 -2.15
N ASN A 68 10.56 -1.70 -2.68
CA ASN A 68 10.87 -1.61 -4.11
C ASN A 68 12.03 -2.50 -4.55
N ARG A 69 12.94 -2.84 -3.61
CA ARG A 69 14.12 -3.67 -3.83
C ARG A 69 13.92 -5.02 -3.18
N VAL A 70 14.01 -6.07 -3.99
CA VAL A 70 13.88 -7.47 -3.56
C VAL A 70 15.22 -8.17 -3.78
N THR A 71 15.67 -8.95 -2.81
CA THR A 71 17.02 -9.57 -2.82
C THR A 71 16.91 -11.08 -2.71
N CYS A 72 17.77 -11.82 -3.43
CA CYS A 72 17.87 -13.27 -3.30
C CYS A 72 18.52 -13.65 -1.97
N GLN A 73 17.81 -14.42 -1.15
CA GLN A 73 18.22 -14.78 0.21
C GLN A 73 19.02 -16.09 0.24
N PRO A 74 19.80 -16.34 1.32
CA PRO A 74 20.62 -17.57 1.44
C PRO A 74 19.85 -18.88 1.46
N ASN A 75 18.52 -18.85 1.62
CA ASN A 75 17.63 -19.99 1.56
C ASN A 75 17.04 -20.24 0.15
N GLY A 76 17.49 -19.49 -0.87
CA GLY A 76 17.02 -19.64 -2.26
C GLY A 76 15.66 -19.00 -2.54
N THR A 77 15.12 -18.19 -1.63
CA THR A 77 13.89 -17.42 -1.85
C THR A 77 14.17 -15.94 -2.03
N TRP A 78 13.30 -15.27 -2.78
CA TRP A 78 13.30 -13.81 -2.81
C TRP A 78 12.80 -13.26 -1.47
N SER A 79 13.34 -12.10 -1.06
CA SER A 79 12.78 -11.33 0.05
C SER A 79 11.33 -10.89 -0.22
N ALA A 80 10.71 -10.19 0.73
CA ALA A 80 9.31 -9.75 0.59
C ALA A 80 9.04 -9.04 -0.75
N VAL A 81 8.10 -9.59 -1.52
CA VAL A 81 7.65 -9.05 -2.82
C VAL A 81 6.55 -8.01 -2.57
N PRO A 82 6.62 -6.82 -3.19
CA PRO A 82 5.65 -5.76 -2.97
C PRO A 82 4.33 -6.01 -3.72
N TYR A 83 3.30 -5.26 -3.35
CA TYR A 83 2.05 -5.13 -4.09
C TYR A 83 1.98 -3.80 -4.81
N CYS A 84 1.29 -3.75 -5.95
CA CYS A 84 0.91 -2.50 -6.58
C CYS A 84 -0.57 -2.23 -6.31
N ARG A 85 -0.85 -1.25 -5.45
CA ARG A 85 -2.19 -0.91 -4.98
C ARG A 85 -2.76 0.26 -5.75
N ALA A 86 -4.00 0.16 -6.20
CA ALA A 86 -4.63 1.22 -6.98
C ALA A 86 -4.86 2.49 -6.13
N ARG A 87 -4.71 3.65 -6.77
CA ARG A 87 -5.17 4.95 -6.24
C ARG A 87 -6.70 4.98 -6.20
N CYS A 88 -7.27 5.67 -5.22
CA CYS A 88 -8.72 5.74 -5.09
C CYS A 88 -9.26 7.06 -5.65
N PRO A 89 -10.29 7.04 -6.52
CA PRO A 89 -11.10 8.21 -6.82
C PRO A 89 -11.74 8.73 -5.53
N ILE A 90 -11.76 10.05 -5.38
CA ILE A 90 -12.52 10.70 -4.31
C ILE A 90 -14.00 10.67 -4.73
N PRO A 91 -14.89 9.99 -3.98
CA PRO A 91 -16.30 9.82 -4.36
C PRO A 91 -17.15 11.08 -4.17
N ALA A 92 -16.54 12.18 -3.69
CA ALA A 92 -17.18 13.49 -3.56
C ALA A 92 -16.96 14.33 -4.82
N GLU A 93 -17.97 15.03 -5.29
CA GLU A 93 -17.86 15.98 -6.41
C GLU A 93 -18.10 17.43 -5.95
N ARG A 94 -19.17 17.65 -5.18
CA ARG A 94 -19.69 18.96 -4.78
C ARG A 94 -19.67 19.16 -3.26
N SER A 95 -18.84 18.39 -2.57
CA SER A 95 -18.54 18.58 -1.15
C SER A 95 -17.03 18.65 -0.96
N ARG A 96 -16.57 19.57 -0.10
CA ARG A 96 -15.16 19.60 0.28
C ARG A 96 -14.83 18.40 1.17
N VAL A 97 -13.63 17.88 1.01
CA VAL A 97 -13.06 16.82 1.84
C VAL A 97 -11.78 17.33 2.49
N LEU A 98 -11.40 16.71 3.61
CA LEU A 98 -10.14 17.03 4.29
C LEU A 98 -9.12 15.92 4.01
N ILE A 99 -7.98 16.31 3.43
CA ILE A 99 -6.89 15.44 3.00
C ILE A 99 -5.60 16.05 3.52
N GLY A 100 -4.81 15.29 4.29
CA GLY A 100 -3.60 15.81 4.93
C GLY A 100 -3.82 17.05 5.79
N GLY A 101 -4.98 17.15 6.47
CA GLY A 101 -5.34 18.31 7.28
C GLY A 101 -5.88 19.52 6.50
N LEU A 102 -5.81 19.52 5.16
CA LEU A 102 -6.31 20.62 4.34
C LEU A 102 -7.68 20.31 3.74
N LYS A 103 -8.63 21.22 3.94
CA LYS A 103 -9.96 21.16 3.34
C LYS A 103 -9.89 21.60 1.87
N ARG A 104 -10.14 20.70 0.93
CA ARG A 104 -9.99 20.91 -0.52
C ARG A 104 -11.26 20.53 -1.26
N TRP A 105 -11.45 21.10 -2.45
CA TRP A 105 -12.38 20.51 -3.40
C TRP A 105 -11.74 19.29 -4.08
N PRO A 106 -12.51 18.23 -4.37
CA PRO A 106 -11.99 17.04 -5.04
C PRO A 106 -11.30 17.34 -6.39
N TYR A 107 -11.84 18.29 -7.17
CA TYR A 107 -11.24 18.71 -8.44
C TYR A 107 -9.94 19.53 -8.31
N ASP A 108 -9.64 20.06 -7.12
CA ASP A 108 -8.34 20.71 -6.83
C ASP A 108 -7.25 19.66 -6.54
N VAL A 109 -7.62 18.39 -6.37
CA VAL A 109 -6.70 17.27 -6.20
C VAL A 109 -6.36 16.72 -7.58
N THR A 110 -5.07 16.43 -7.82
CA THR A 110 -4.61 15.88 -9.10
C THR A 110 -5.43 14.65 -9.50
N ASP A 111 -6.07 14.73 -10.66
CA ASP A 111 -6.96 13.70 -11.23
C ASP A 111 -8.12 13.27 -10.29
N SER A 112 -8.47 14.05 -9.27
CA SER A 112 -9.46 13.71 -8.24
C SER A 112 -9.21 12.35 -7.54
N VAL A 113 -7.94 11.96 -7.39
CA VAL A 113 -7.54 10.68 -6.78
C VAL A 113 -6.57 10.87 -5.62
N VAL A 114 -6.62 9.93 -4.66
CA VAL A 114 -5.68 9.85 -3.54
C VAL A 114 -4.84 8.57 -3.60
N PRO A 115 -3.59 8.60 -3.10
CA PRO A 115 -2.75 7.41 -3.03
C PRO A 115 -3.34 6.33 -2.10
N HIS A 116 -2.96 5.08 -2.33
CA HIS A 116 -3.25 4.00 -1.38
C HIS A 116 -2.69 4.32 0.00
N GLY A 117 -3.48 4.08 1.06
CA GLY A 117 -3.12 4.41 2.44
C GLY A 117 -3.47 5.84 2.85
N GLU A 118 -3.83 6.71 1.91
CA GLU A 118 -4.26 8.08 2.24
C GLU A 118 -5.64 8.07 2.90
N SER A 119 -5.77 8.85 3.97
CA SER A 119 -7.05 9.08 4.65
C SER A 119 -7.74 10.33 4.13
N VAL A 120 -9.02 10.17 3.79
CA VAL A 120 -9.92 11.24 3.35
C VAL A 120 -11.04 11.39 4.35
N THR A 121 -11.20 12.59 4.88
CA THR A 121 -12.26 12.93 5.82
C THR A 121 -13.44 13.57 5.09
N PHE A 122 -14.59 12.93 5.20
CA PHE A 122 -15.89 13.41 4.73
C PHE A 122 -16.61 14.15 5.86
N TYR A 123 -17.59 14.98 5.51
CA TYR A 123 -18.42 15.69 6.48
C TYR A 123 -19.83 15.13 6.47
N CYS A 124 -20.30 14.74 7.65
CA CYS A 124 -21.65 14.25 7.88
C CYS A 124 -22.47 15.28 8.65
N LYS A 125 -23.76 15.37 8.34
CA LYS A 125 -24.68 16.30 9.01
C LYS A 125 -25.24 15.62 10.26
N HIS A 126 -25.29 16.35 11.38
CA HIS A 126 -25.99 15.86 12.55
C HIS A 126 -27.50 15.71 12.29
N SER A 127 -28.11 14.67 12.87
CA SER A 127 -29.51 14.31 12.59
C SER A 127 -30.52 15.35 13.10
N ARG A 128 -30.22 16.01 14.21
CA ARG A 128 -31.13 16.96 14.90
C ARG A 128 -30.64 18.39 14.95
N LYS A 129 -29.35 18.62 14.69
CA LYS A 129 -28.70 19.93 14.82
C LYS A 129 -28.15 20.36 13.47
N GLN A 130 -28.11 21.68 13.25
CA GLN A 130 -27.59 22.24 12.01
C GLN A 130 -26.07 22.40 12.08
N CYS A 131 -25.36 21.29 12.29
CA CYS A 131 -23.91 21.23 12.38
C CYS A 131 -23.36 20.01 11.64
N SER A 132 -22.06 20.02 11.36
CA SER A 132 -21.34 18.93 10.70
C SER A 132 -20.34 18.26 11.62
N PHE A 133 -20.04 16.99 11.36
CA PHE A 133 -18.96 16.28 12.04
C PHE A 133 -18.12 15.51 11.02
N PRO A 134 -16.80 15.38 11.24
CA PRO A 134 -15.90 14.68 10.33
C PRO A 134 -16.06 13.16 10.47
N TYR A 135 -15.89 12.44 9.37
CA TYR A 135 -15.77 10.99 9.34
C TYR A 135 -14.69 10.57 8.34
N THR A 136 -13.68 9.87 8.83
CA THR A 136 -12.47 9.53 8.05
C THR A 136 -12.57 8.15 7.45
N GLN A 137 -12.20 8.04 6.17
CA GLN A 137 -12.09 6.78 5.44
C GLN A 137 -10.71 6.69 4.79
N THR A 138 -10.18 5.48 4.65
CA THR A 138 -8.83 5.28 4.09
C THR A 138 -8.92 4.58 2.74
N CYS A 139 -8.14 5.05 1.78
CA CYS A 139 -8.04 4.45 0.46
C CYS A 139 -7.38 3.06 0.54
N PHE A 140 -8.11 2.02 0.16
CA PHE A 140 -7.59 0.66 0.09
C PHE A 140 -7.76 0.09 -1.33
N ASP A 141 -6.65 -0.02 -2.05
CA ASP A 141 -6.56 -0.67 -3.36
C ASP A 141 -7.67 -0.26 -4.35
N GLY A 142 -7.73 1.04 -4.64
CA GLY A 142 -8.72 1.61 -5.56
C GLY A 142 -10.11 1.82 -4.98
N ARG A 143 -10.34 1.42 -3.72
CA ARG A 143 -11.63 1.60 -3.03
C ARG A 143 -11.51 2.61 -1.90
N LEU A 144 -12.27 3.69 -2.02
CA LEU A 144 -12.51 4.67 -0.96
C LEU A 144 -14.02 4.83 -0.83
N ASN A 145 -14.61 4.11 0.11
CA ASN A 145 -16.05 4.14 0.32
C ASN A 145 -16.41 5.31 1.24
N PRO A 146 -17.29 6.23 0.83
CA PRO A 146 -17.76 7.28 1.73
C PRO A 146 -18.57 6.65 2.88
N PRO A 147 -18.61 7.29 4.06
CA PRO A 147 -19.43 6.80 5.16
C PRO A 147 -20.92 6.88 4.83
N PHE A 148 -21.73 6.03 5.46
CA PHE A 148 -23.18 5.97 5.21
C PHE A 148 -23.91 7.30 5.46
N CYS A 149 -23.35 8.15 6.33
CA CYS A 149 -23.91 9.47 6.65
C CYS A 149 -23.58 10.54 5.62
N TYR A 150 -22.65 10.27 4.71
CA TYR A 150 -22.29 11.19 3.65
C TYR A 150 -23.39 11.25 2.59
N GLN A 151 -23.80 12.47 2.25
CA GLN A 151 -24.77 12.74 1.21
C GLN A 151 -24.18 13.73 0.23
N GLU A 152 -23.98 13.30 -1.02
CA GLU A 152 -23.47 14.16 -2.09
C GLU A 152 -24.47 15.29 -2.38
N PRO A 153 -24.05 16.56 -2.32
CA PRO A 153 -24.93 17.69 -2.63
C PRO A 153 -25.42 17.66 -4.08
N THR A 154 -26.70 17.98 -4.24
CA THR A 154 -27.27 18.23 -5.57
C THR A 154 -26.58 19.45 -6.21
N TRP A 155 -26.60 19.52 -7.54
CA TRP A 155 -26.07 20.67 -8.26
C TRP A 155 -26.75 22.00 -7.85
N LEU A 156 -28.06 21.98 -7.58
CA LEU A 156 -28.80 23.16 -7.11
C LEU A 156 -28.34 23.61 -5.72
N GLN A 157 -28.15 22.69 -4.77
CA GLN A 157 -27.61 23.01 -3.45
C GLN A 157 -26.22 23.62 -3.55
N TYR A 158 -25.34 23.00 -4.33
CA TYR A 158 -23.98 23.49 -4.57
C TYR A 158 -23.96 24.89 -5.20
N LYS A 159 -24.79 25.12 -6.21
CA LYS A 159 -24.77 26.38 -6.97
C LYS A 159 -25.47 27.53 -6.26
N LEU A 160 -26.61 27.28 -5.63
CA LEU A 160 -27.45 28.33 -5.02
C LEU A 160 -27.11 28.57 -3.55
N PHE A 161 -26.60 27.55 -2.84
CA PHE A 161 -26.37 27.61 -1.40
C PHE A 161 -25.01 27.04 -0.98
N PRO A 162 -23.89 27.50 -1.56
CA PRO A 162 -22.56 26.94 -1.29
C PRO A 162 -22.14 27.01 0.19
N HIS A 163 -22.55 28.06 0.92
CA HIS A 163 -22.27 28.19 2.36
C HIS A 163 -23.14 27.31 3.26
N ARG A 164 -24.14 26.61 2.71
CA ARG A 164 -25.01 25.69 3.46
C ARG A 164 -24.69 24.22 3.22
N LEU A 165 -23.65 23.93 2.44
CA LEU A 165 -23.16 22.57 2.24
C LEU A 165 -22.71 21.98 3.57
N VAL A 166 -22.90 20.67 3.75
CA VAL A 166 -22.52 19.97 4.99
C VAL A 166 -21.03 20.13 5.28
N SER A 167 -20.19 20.22 4.25
CA SER A 167 -18.77 20.51 4.43
C SER A 167 -18.52 21.93 4.96
N GLU A 168 -19.39 22.91 4.70
CA GLU A 168 -19.17 24.33 5.01
C GLU A 168 -19.89 24.85 6.26
N ILE A 169 -20.87 24.12 6.80
CA ILE A 169 -21.53 24.49 8.06
C ILE A 169 -20.62 24.25 9.28
N GLU A 170 -20.94 24.92 10.38
CA GLU A 170 -20.21 24.83 11.63
C GLU A 170 -20.09 23.38 12.15
N ALA A 171 -18.95 23.09 12.78
CA ALA A 171 -18.72 21.81 13.41
C ALA A 171 -19.64 21.64 14.64
N CYS A 172 -20.13 20.43 14.87
CA CYS A 172 -20.86 20.10 16.09
C CYS A 172 -19.97 20.28 17.32
N SER A 173 -20.53 20.78 18.42
CA SER A 173 -19.79 20.87 19.67
C SER A 173 -19.58 19.46 20.25
N LEU A 174 -18.59 19.29 21.14
CA LEU A 174 -18.31 17.98 21.75
C LEU A 174 -19.52 17.42 22.51
N VAL A 175 -20.41 18.28 23.01
CA VAL A 175 -21.65 17.91 23.72
C VAL A 175 -22.73 17.38 22.76
N ASP A 176 -22.55 17.58 21.45
CA ASP A 176 -23.53 17.21 20.42
C ASP A 176 -23.24 15.86 19.77
N LEU A 177 -22.15 15.20 20.14
CA LEU A 177 -21.69 13.92 19.58
C LEU A 177 -22.05 12.71 20.46
N ASP A 178 -22.71 12.95 21.60
CA ASP A 178 -23.22 11.95 22.55
C ASP A 178 -24.64 11.45 22.21
#